data_AF-A0A1Y6CY56-F1
#
_entry.id   AF-A0A1Y6CY56-F1
#
_cell.length_a   1.000
_cell.length_b   1.000
_cell.length_c   1.000
_cell.angle_alpha   90.00
_cell.angle_beta   90.00
_cell.angle_gamma   90.00
#
_symmetry.space_group_name_H-M   'P 1'
#
loop_
_entity.id
_entity.type
_entity.pdbx_description
1 polymer ?
#
loop_
_entity_poly.entity_id
_entity_poly.type
_entity_poly.pdbx_seq_one_letter_code
_entity_poly.pdbx_strand_id
1 'polypeptide(L)' 'MYCRHCGKEVKDKAVVCSGCGQPIEEAGGGAAGAGGGRWSWFTMFVTTGVFLLLLLIAIISGL' A
#
# COMPACT_ATOMS: atom_id res chain seq x y z
N MET A 1 -21.97 9.55 12.65
CA MET A 1 -21.65 10.41 11.48
C MET A 1 -22.72 10.33 10.38
N TYR A 2 -22.63 11.07 9.26
CA TYR A 2 -23.62 11.03 8.16
C TYR A 2 -23.00 10.65 6.81
N CYS A 3 -23.73 9.89 5.98
CA CYS A 3 -23.32 9.49 4.64
C CYS A 3 -23.27 10.70 3.69
N ARG A 4 -22.14 10.93 3.02
CA ARG A 4 -22.01 12.03 2.03
C ARG A 4 -22.77 11.81 0.73
N HIS A 5 -23.23 10.58 0.47
CA HIS A 5 -23.98 10.25 -0.74
C HIS A 5 -25.50 10.36 -0.55
N CYS A 6 -26.03 9.94 0.60
CA CYS A 6 -27.49 9.90 0.82
C CYS A 6 -27.98 10.67 2.04
N GLY A 7 -27.10 11.24 2.85
CA GLY A 7 -27.45 12.02 4.05
C GLY A 7 -27.98 11.19 5.23
N LYS A 8 -28.09 9.86 5.12
CA LYS A 8 -28.50 9.01 6.25
C LYS A 8 -27.41 8.93 7.32
N GLU A 9 -27.84 8.73 8.55
CA GLU A 9 -26.95 8.49 9.68
C GLU A 9 -26.18 7.17 9.50
N VAL A 10 -24.88 7.21 9.78
CA VAL A 10 -23.94 6.11 9.65
C VAL A 10 -23.18 5.98 10.97
N LYS A 11 -23.04 4.74 11.46
CA LYS A 11 -22.26 4.43 12.68
C LYS A 11 -20.78 4.66 12.40
N ASP A 12 -20.03 5.15 13.39
CA ASP A 12 -18.61 5.55 13.24
C ASP A 12 -17.60 4.40 13.09
N LYS A 13 -18.09 3.19 12.78
CA LYS A 13 -17.32 1.96 12.47
C LYS A 13 -17.89 1.21 11.27
N ALA A 14 -18.78 1.85 10.51
CA ALA A 14 -19.45 1.23 9.39
C ALA A 14 -18.59 1.34 8.14
N VAL A 15 -18.22 0.20 7.54
CA VAL A 15 -17.49 0.15 6.27
C VAL A 15 -18.39 0.51 5.08
N VAL A 16 -19.71 0.33 5.22
CA VAL A 16 -20.69 0.57 4.16
C VAL A 16 -21.94 1.21 4.76
N CYS A 17 -22.50 2.21 4.06
CA CYS A 17 -23.76 2.83 4.42
C CYS A 17 -24.92 1.84 4.27
N SER A 18 -25.61 1.54 5.36
CA SER A 18 -26.85 0.73 5.34
C SER A 18 -28.01 1.40 4.59
N GLY A 19 -27.90 2.70 4.30
CA GLY A 19 -28.92 3.48 3.60
C GLY A 19 -28.87 3.38 2.08
N CYS A 20 -27.68 3.48 1.50
CA CYS A 20 -27.47 3.51 0.04
C CYS A 20 -26.47 2.48 -0.48
N GLY A 21 -25.82 1.71 0.39
CA GLY A 21 -24.83 0.71 0.01
C GLY A 21 -23.47 1.25 -0.42
N GLN A 22 -23.24 2.57 -0.32
CA GLN A 22 -21.94 3.16 -0.64
C GLN A 22 -20.92 2.89 0.47
N PRO A 23 -19.65 2.60 0.12
CA PRO A 23 -18.59 2.43 1.10
C PRO A 23 -18.35 3.74 1.85
N ILE A 24 -17.97 3.59 3.10
CA ILE A 24 -17.72 4.67 4.03
C ILE A 24 -16.23 4.63 4.33
N GLU A 25 -15.53 5.70 3.94
CA GLU A 25 -14.08 5.80 4.13
C GLU A 25 -13.77 6.11 5.60
N GLU A 26 -13.87 5.10 6.44
CA GLU A 26 -13.40 5.14 7.81
C GLU A 26 -11.98 4.60 7.89
N ALA A 27 -11.05 5.49 8.25
CA ALA A 27 -9.66 5.19 8.43
C ALA A 27 -9.45 4.13 9.53
N GLY A 28 -9.13 2.90 9.16
CA GLY A 28 -8.68 1.90 10.12
C GLY A 28 -8.42 0.50 9.53
N GLY A 29 -7.16 0.21 9.19
CA GLY A 29 -6.68 -1.17 9.02
C GLY A 29 -5.87 -1.39 7.75
N GLY A 30 -4.55 -1.48 7.91
CA GLY A 30 -3.59 -1.54 6.81
C GLY A 30 -3.55 -2.85 6.01
N ALA A 31 -2.64 -2.82 5.04
CA ALA A 31 -2.20 -3.90 4.16
C ALA A 31 -3.21 -4.39 3.11
N ALA A 32 -3.51 -3.52 2.14
CA ALA A 32 -3.77 -3.98 0.78
C ALA A 32 -2.58 -3.58 -0.09
N GLY A 33 -1.59 -4.48 -0.18
CA GLY A 33 -0.66 -4.47 -1.28
C GLY A 33 -1.43 -4.71 -2.57
N ALA A 34 -1.63 -3.65 -3.35
CA ALA A 34 -2.10 -3.73 -4.72
C ALA A 34 -1.48 -2.56 -5.50
N GLY A 35 -0.89 -2.89 -6.64
CA GLY A 35 0.05 -2.07 -7.40
C GLY A 35 -0.46 -0.69 -7.79
N GLY A 36 0.46 0.29 -7.70
CA GLY A 36 0.23 1.66 -8.14
C GLY A 36 1.46 2.55 -7.95
N GLY A 37 2.46 2.41 -8.84
CA GLY A 37 3.25 3.56 -9.34
C GLY A 37 4.19 4.35 -8.43
N ARG A 38 4.42 4.02 -7.15
CA ARG A 38 5.45 4.68 -6.30
C ARG A 38 6.64 3.78 -5.95
N TRP A 39 6.50 2.47 -6.13
CA TRP A 39 7.39 1.45 -5.55
C TRP A 39 8.64 1.11 -6.40
N SER A 40 8.80 1.76 -7.56
CA SER A 40 9.88 1.48 -8.51
C SER A 40 11.26 1.95 -8.01
N TRP A 41 11.33 2.97 -7.15
CA TRP A 41 12.63 3.51 -6.74
C TRP A 41 13.26 2.69 -5.60
N PHE A 42 12.49 2.34 -4.56
CA PHE A 42 13.02 1.58 -3.43
C PHE A 42 13.45 0.16 -3.81
N THR A 43 12.67 -0.53 -4.63
CA THR A 43 13.03 -1.86 -5.16
C THR A 43 14.28 -1.79 -6.01
N MET A 44 14.39 -0.78 -6.89
CA MET A 44 15.58 -0.58 -7.73
C MET A 44 16.84 -0.32 -6.91
N PHE A 45 16.78 0.48 -5.83
CA PHE A 45 17.95 0.68 -4.97
C PHE A 45 18.38 -0.59 -4.22
N VAL A 46 17.42 -1.33 -3.67
CA VAL A 46 17.72 -2.56 -2.94
C VAL A 46 18.28 -3.63 -3.88
N THR A 47 17.70 -3.82 -5.07
CA THR A 47 18.21 -4.80 -6.04
C THR A 47 19.57 -4.38 -6.62
N THR A 48 19.76 -3.10 -6.94
CA THR A 48 21.06 -2.60 -7.48
C THR A 48 22.16 -2.70 -6.42
N GLY A 49 21.85 -2.37 -5.16
CA GLY A 49 22.80 -2.49 -4.05
C GLY A 49 23.23 -3.94 -3.80
N VAL A 50 22.27 -4.89 -3.77
CA VAL A 50 22.58 -6.32 -3.61
C VAL A 50 23.41 -6.84 -4.80
N PHE A 51 23.09 -6.42 -6.03
CA PHE A 51 23.82 -6.86 -7.22
C PHE A 51 25.26 -6.34 -7.24
N LEU A 52 25.48 -5.06 -6.93
CA LEU A 52 26.82 -4.48 -6.81
C LEU A 52 27.63 -5.14 -5.69
N LEU A 53 27.00 -5.43 -4.55
CA LEU A 53 27.64 -6.12 -3.44
C LEU A 53 28.07 -7.54 -3.81
N LEU A 54 27.22 -8.29 -4.52
CA LEU A 54 27.57 -9.63 -5.02
C LEU A 54 28.71 -9.58 -6.06
N LEU A 55 28.71 -8.60 -6.97
CA LEU A 55 29.81 -8.41 -7.92
C LEU A 55 31.13 -8.09 -7.20
N LEU A 56 31.12 -7.22 -6.18
CA LEU A 56 32.31 -6.94 -5.39
C LEU A 56 32.84 -8.20 -4.68
N ILE A 57 31.95 -9.01 -4.11
CA ILE A 57 32.34 -10.29 -3.48
C ILE A 57 32.96 -11.24 -4.51
N ALA A 58 32.39 -11.35 -5.72
CA ALA A 58 32.93 -12.21 -6.77
C ALA A 58 34.34 -11.76 -7.21
N ILE A 59 34.56 -10.45 -7.40
CA ILE A 59 35.86 -9.88 -7.77
C ILE A 59 36.91 -10.12 -6.66
N ILE A 60 36.54 -9.92 -5.38
CA ILE A 60 37.44 -10.17 -4.25
C ILE A 60 37.77 -11.67 -4.12
N SER A 61 36.82 -12.53 -4.46
CA SER A 61 37.00 -13.99 -4.42
C SER A 61 37.82 -14.53 -5.60
N GLY A 62 38.18 -13.69 -6.57
CA GLY A 62 39.01 -14.06 -7.71
C GLY A 62 38.33 -15.00 -8.70
N LEU A 63 37.00 -14.93 -8.81
CA LEU A 63 36.21 -15.68 -9.79
C LEU A 63 36.30 -15.07 -11.20
#